data_AF-A0A3D2WX61-F1
#
_entry.id   AF-A0A3D2WX61-F1
#
_cell.length_a   1.000
_cell.length_b   1.000
_cell.length_c   1.000
_cell.angle_alpha   90.00
_cell.angle_beta   90.00
_cell.angle_gamma   90.00
#
_symmetry.space_group_name_H-M   'P 1'
#
loop_
_entity.id
_entity.type
_entity.pdbx_description
1 polymer ?
#
loop_
_entity_poly.entity_id
_entity_poly.type
_entity_poly.pdbx_seq_one_letter_code
_entity_poly.pdbx_strand_id
1 'polypeptide(L)'
;MDYEQYEKECKRIRKENKKLISNFEKWLSNKNLSSKTNKKHASNVDFYVNDFLLYEDAVEAKNGASKVGMFLGYWFIKKAMWANKTAIKENAASLKKFYQFLYEQCKISEEDFSDLKESIKEEMPEWLATMDRYDDPDIDDMEEVWGL
;
A
#
# COMPACT_ATOMS: atom_id res chain seq x y z
N MET A 1 10.58 13.96 15.58
CA MET A 1 11.45 12.80 15.87
C MET A 1 12.81 13.09 15.25
N ASP A 2 13.91 12.93 15.97
CA ASP A 2 15.23 13.05 15.33
C ASP A 2 15.52 11.84 14.43
N TYR A 3 16.49 11.97 13.52
CA TYR A 3 16.80 10.95 12.53
C TYR A 3 17.25 9.61 13.15
N GLU A 4 17.95 9.64 14.28
CA GLU A 4 18.42 8.42 14.94
C GLU A 4 17.26 7.65 15.55
N GLN A 5 16.32 8.35 16.18
CA GLN A 5 15.09 7.79 16.72
C GLN A 5 14.20 7.22 15.60
N TYR A 6 14.06 7.94 14.48
CA TYR A 6 13.36 7.47 13.28
C TYR A 6 13.94 6.14 12.76
N GLU A 7 15.26 6.08 12.57
CA GLU A 7 15.94 4.87 12.10
C GLU A 7 15.79 3.68 13.05
N LYS A 8 15.86 3.93 14.37
CA LYS A 8 15.61 2.89 15.38
C LYS A 8 14.20 2.34 15.28
N GLU A 9 13.22 3.22 15.09
CA GLU A 9 11.81 2.84 15.01
C GLU A 9 11.50 2.08 13.71
N CYS A 10 12.00 2.55 12.56
CA CYS A 10 11.88 1.81 11.30
C CYS A 10 12.49 0.41 11.38
N LYS A 11 13.64 0.26 12.07
CA LYS A 11 14.25 -1.06 12.30
C LYS A 11 13.40 -1.97 13.20
N ARG A 12 12.74 -1.41 14.21
CA ARG A 12 11.78 -2.15 15.06
C ARG A 12 10.59 -2.60 14.23
N ILE A 13 9.96 -1.70 13.49
CA ILE A 13 8.77 -1.98 12.68
C ILE A 13 9.07 -3.02 11.59
N ARG A 14 10.21 -2.94 10.88
CA ARG A 14 10.60 -3.96 9.88
C ARG A 14 10.70 -5.37 10.47
N LYS A 15 11.17 -5.52 11.71
CA LYS A 15 11.22 -6.82 12.40
C LYS A 15 9.83 -7.36 12.71
N GLU A 16 8.89 -6.49 13.06
CA GLU A 16 7.49 -6.85 13.31
C GLU A 16 6.76 -7.19 12.01
N ASN A 17 6.96 -6.37 10.97
CA ASN A 17 6.41 -6.58 9.63
C ASN A 17 6.82 -7.94 9.05
N LYS A 18 8.06 -8.41 9.27
CA LYS A 18 8.48 -9.75 8.84
C LYS A 18 7.57 -10.86 9.38
N LYS A 19 7.17 -10.77 10.66
CA LYS A 19 6.24 -11.73 11.27
C LYS A 19 4.82 -11.53 10.75
N LEU A 20 4.41 -10.27 10.61
CA LEU A 20 3.08 -9.91 10.13
C LEU A 20 2.81 -10.43 8.71
N ILE A 21 3.77 -10.23 7.80
CA ILE A 21 3.69 -10.68 6.40
C ILE A 21 3.68 -12.21 6.33
N SER A 22 4.48 -12.90 7.15
CA SER A 22 4.43 -14.37 7.22
C SER A 22 3.06 -14.89 7.68
N ASN A 23 2.43 -14.21 8.65
CA ASN A 23 1.08 -14.56 9.10
C ASN A 23 0.02 -14.25 8.03
N PHE A 24 0.18 -13.14 7.31
CA PHE A 24 -0.68 -12.81 6.18
C PHE A 24 -0.58 -13.85 5.04
N GLU A 25 0.61 -14.30 4.67
CA GLU A 25 0.80 -15.35 3.66
C GLU A 25 0.15 -16.68 4.06
N LYS A 26 0.22 -17.05 5.35
CA LYS A 26 -0.49 -18.20 5.90
C LYS A 26 -2.00 -18.02 5.82
N TRP A 27 -2.50 -16.82 6.18
CA TRP A 27 -3.92 -16.49 6.09
C TRP A 27 -4.45 -16.60 4.65
N LEU A 28 -3.69 -16.13 3.65
CA LEU A 28 -4.03 -16.27 2.24
C LEU A 28 -4.09 -17.74 1.78
N SER A 29 -3.17 -18.57 2.27
CA SER A 29 -3.10 -19.99 1.93
C SER A 29 -4.35 -20.75 2.40
N ASN A 30 -4.93 -20.35 3.54
CA ASN A 30 -6.17 -20.93 4.05
C ASN A 30 -7.42 -20.54 3.23
N LYS A 31 -7.30 -19.56 2.32
CA LYS A 31 -8.40 -19.10 1.45
C LYS A 31 -8.37 -19.73 0.04
N ASN A 32 -7.63 -20.84 -0.15
CA ASN A 32 -7.52 -21.60 -1.42
C ASN A 32 -6.97 -20.81 -2.63
N LEU A 33 -6.12 -19.81 -2.39
CA LEU A 33 -5.41 -19.10 -3.45
C LEU A 33 -4.13 -19.84 -3.87
N SER A 34 -3.70 -19.67 -5.13
CA SER A 34 -2.46 -20.28 -5.61
C SER A 34 -1.22 -19.71 -4.88
N SER A 35 -0.18 -20.54 -4.71
CA SER A 35 1.07 -20.09 -4.06
C SER A 35 1.70 -18.87 -4.75
N LYS A 36 1.62 -18.80 -6.09
CA LYS A 36 2.13 -17.65 -6.87
C LYS A 36 1.36 -16.37 -6.54
N THR A 37 0.03 -16.46 -6.46
CA THR A 37 -0.84 -15.33 -6.10
C THR A 37 -0.57 -14.86 -4.67
N ASN A 38 -0.36 -15.80 -3.73
CA ASN A 38 -0.08 -15.46 -2.33
C ASN A 38 1.24 -14.69 -2.20
N LYS A 39 2.29 -15.16 -2.88
CA LYS A 39 3.59 -14.47 -2.89
C LYS A 39 3.49 -13.07 -3.49
N LYS A 40 2.72 -12.89 -4.57
CA LYS A 40 2.49 -11.58 -5.17
C LYS A 40 1.77 -10.63 -4.21
N HIS A 41 0.73 -11.10 -3.52
CA HIS A 41 0.05 -10.29 -2.50
C HIS A 41 0.98 -9.93 -1.34
N ALA A 42 1.74 -10.89 -0.81
CA ALA A 42 2.70 -10.66 0.26
C ALA A 42 3.79 -9.65 -0.15
N SER A 43 4.31 -9.75 -1.38
CA SER A 43 5.32 -8.81 -1.91
C SER A 43 4.78 -7.39 -2.09
N ASN A 44 3.56 -7.23 -2.60
CA ASN A 44 2.95 -5.90 -2.70
C ASN A 44 2.73 -5.27 -1.30
N VAL A 45 2.33 -6.09 -0.31
CA VAL A 45 2.17 -5.64 1.09
C VAL A 45 3.51 -5.30 1.72
N ASP A 46 4.54 -6.12 1.50
CA ASP A 46 5.91 -5.87 1.97
C ASP A 46 6.40 -4.50 1.49
N PHE A 47 6.23 -4.21 0.19
CA PHE A 47 6.59 -2.91 -0.39
C PHE A 47 5.83 -1.76 0.27
N TYR A 48 4.52 -1.91 0.47
CA TYR A 48 3.72 -0.89 1.14
C TYR A 48 4.18 -0.62 2.59
N VAL A 49 4.33 -1.67 3.40
CA VAL A 49 4.57 -1.53 4.83
C VAL A 49 6.04 -1.26 5.19
N ASN A 50 7.00 -1.61 4.33
CA ASN A 50 8.43 -1.45 4.61
C ASN A 50 9.11 -0.35 3.79
N ASP A 51 8.59 -0.02 2.61
CA ASP A 51 9.14 1.03 1.75
C ASP A 51 8.32 2.31 1.88
N PHE A 52 7.00 2.27 1.69
CA PHE A 52 6.17 3.48 1.73
C PHE A 52 5.89 3.98 3.15
N LEU A 53 5.32 3.13 4.03
CA LEU A 53 4.98 3.54 5.40
C LEU A 53 6.19 3.92 6.26
N LEU A 54 7.38 3.52 5.83
CA LEU A 54 8.68 3.80 6.45
C LEU A 54 9.57 4.70 5.59
N TYR A 55 8.97 5.49 4.67
CA TYR A 55 9.71 6.38 3.78
C TYR A 55 10.03 7.73 4.44
N GLU A 56 8.99 8.40 4.93
CA GLU A 56 9.05 9.74 5.56
C GLU A 56 8.73 9.71 7.05
N ASP A 57 8.02 8.67 7.51
CA ASP A 57 7.57 8.47 8.89
C ASP A 57 7.75 7.02 9.29
N ALA A 58 7.68 6.70 10.58
CA ALA A 58 7.75 5.32 11.08
C ALA A 58 6.34 4.79 11.41
N VAL A 59 5.54 4.53 10.37
CA VAL A 59 4.12 4.17 10.54
C VAL A 59 3.95 2.65 10.68
N GLU A 60 3.36 2.20 11.77
CA GLU A 60 2.97 0.79 11.92
C GLU A 60 1.86 0.41 10.93
N ALA A 61 1.92 -0.81 10.40
CA ALA A 61 0.98 -1.29 9.37
C ALA A 61 -0.51 -1.12 9.73
N LYS A 62 -0.86 -1.30 11.02
CA LYS A 62 -2.23 -1.13 11.53
C LYS A 62 -2.75 0.31 11.38
N ASN A 63 -1.87 1.31 11.42
CA ASN A 63 -2.21 2.72 11.29
C ASN A 63 -2.10 3.22 9.83
N GLY A 64 -1.83 2.31 8.89
CA GLY A 64 -1.61 2.66 7.49
C GLY A 64 -2.86 2.65 6.61
N ALA A 65 -4.04 2.24 7.11
CA ALA A 65 -5.22 2.05 6.25
C ALA A 65 -5.59 3.33 5.48
N SER A 66 -5.62 4.47 6.17
CA SER A 66 -5.91 5.79 5.59
C SER A 66 -4.82 6.33 4.66
N LYS A 67 -3.63 5.71 4.61
CA LYS A 67 -2.52 6.13 3.74
C LYS A 67 -2.51 5.43 2.37
N VAL A 68 -3.45 4.50 2.13
CA VAL A 68 -3.51 3.75 0.87
C VAL A 68 -3.81 4.65 -0.33
N GLY A 69 -4.65 5.68 -0.16
CA GLY A 69 -4.91 6.67 -1.23
C GLY A 69 -3.64 7.43 -1.63
N MET A 70 -2.91 7.98 -0.66
CA MET A 70 -1.63 8.67 -0.91
C MET A 70 -0.59 7.73 -1.55
N PHE A 71 -0.57 6.46 -1.16
CA PHE A 71 0.28 5.47 -1.80
C PHE A 71 -0.10 5.27 -3.26
N LEU A 72 -1.34 4.87 -3.56
CA LEU A 72 -1.74 4.46 -4.90
C LEU A 72 -1.90 5.63 -5.88
N GLY A 73 -2.33 6.79 -5.39
CA GLY A 73 -2.60 7.99 -6.19
C GLY A 73 -1.40 8.91 -6.38
N TYR A 74 -0.34 8.77 -5.60
CA TYR A 74 0.82 9.66 -5.70
C TYR A 74 2.16 8.93 -5.55
N TRP A 75 2.45 8.39 -4.37
CA TRP A 75 3.80 7.90 -4.07
C TRP A 75 4.19 6.72 -4.97
N PHE A 76 3.28 5.78 -5.19
CA PHE A 76 3.50 4.61 -6.03
C PHE A 76 3.77 5.01 -7.48
N ILE A 77 2.95 5.89 -8.04
CA ILE A 77 3.09 6.41 -9.41
C ILE A 77 4.45 7.11 -9.57
N LYS A 78 4.81 7.97 -8.61
CA LYS A 78 6.03 8.78 -8.68
C LYS A 78 7.32 8.03 -8.36
N LYS A 79 7.28 6.99 -7.51
CA LYS A 79 8.49 6.37 -6.93
C LYS A 79 8.71 4.93 -7.36
N ALA A 80 7.68 4.19 -7.78
CA ALA A 80 7.84 2.80 -8.19
C ALA A 80 8.13 2.73 -9.70
N MET A 81 9.33 2.30 -10.09
CA MET A 81 9.73 2.13 -11.50
C MET A 81 8.86 1.14 -12.29
N TRP A 82 8.04 0.35 -11.60
CA TRP A 82 7.13 -0.64 -12.18
C TRP A 82 5.66 -0.20 -12.09
N ALA A 83 5.40 1.06 -11.71
CA ALA A 83 4.07 1.61 -11.69
C ALA A 83 3.45 1.55 -13.08
N ASN A 84 2.19 1.13 -13.11
CA ASN A 84 1.28 1.17 -14.25
C ASN A 84 -0.12 0.86 -13.72
N LYS A 85 -1.14 1.04 -14.56
CA LYS A 85 -2.54 0.77 -14.22
C LYS A 85 -2.80 -0.63 -13.65
N THR A 86 -2.16 -1.65 -14.19
CA THR A 86 -2.32 -3.04 -13.72
C THR A 86 -1.71 -3.18 -12.33
N ALA A 87 -0.50 -2.66 -12.13
CA ALA A 87 0.19 -2.66 -10.85
C ALA A 87 -0.61 -1.91 -9.76
N ILE A 88 -1.24 -0.77 -10.06
CA ILE A 88 -2.12 -0.05 -9.13
C ILE A 88 -3.26 -0.96 -8.65
N LYS A 89 -3.98 -1.60 -9.59
CA LYS A 89 -5.09 -2.51 -9.28
C LYS A 89 -4.62 -3.72 -8.46
N GLU A 90 -3.48 -4.29 -8.80
CA GLU A 90 -2.88 -5.41 -8.06
C GLU A 90 -2.51 -5.00 -6.63
N ASN A 91 -1.90 -3.83 -6.43
CA ASN A 91 -1.60 -3.31 -5.09
C ASN A 91 -2.87 -3.06 -4.29
N ALA A 92 -3.88 -2.39 -4.86
CA ALA A 92 -5.16 -2.17 -4.20
C ALA A 92 -5.81 -3.48 -3.75
N ALA A 93 -5.79 -4.51 -4.60
CA ALA A 93 -6.31 -5.84 -4.26
C ALA A 93 -5.52 -6.50 -3.11
N SER A 94 -4.18 -6.42 -3.13
CA SER A 94 -3.32 -6.91 -2.05
C SER A 94 -3.58 -6.20 -0.73
N LEU A 95 -3.67 -4.87 -0.75
CA LEU A 95 -3.88 -4.05 0.44
C LEU A 95 -5.27 -4.27 1.03
N LYS A 96 -6.32 -4.38 0.21
CA LYS A 96 -7.66 -4.74 0.69
C LYS A 96 -7.67 -6.08 1.42
N LYS A 97 -6.96 -7.09 0.92
CA LYS A 97 -6.83 -8.40 1.58
C LYS A 97 -6.01 -8.30 2.87
N PHE A 98 -4.94 -7.52 2.87
CA PHE A 98 -4.10 -7.33 4.03
C PHE A 98 -4.84 -6.65 5.19
N TYR A 99 -5.58 -5.58 4.89
CA TYR A 99 -6.37 -4.89 5.90
C TYR A 99 -7.61 -5.71 6.32
N GLN A 100 -8.18 -6.53 5.44
CA GLN A 100 -9.14 -7.55 5.87
C GLN A 100 -8.52 -8.51 6.89
N PHE A 101 -7.31 -9.00 6.64
CA PHE A 101 -6.59 -9.85 7.59
C PHE A 101 -6.37 -9.12 8.92
N LEU A 102 -5.95 -7.86 8.91
CA LEU A 102 -5.77 -7.08 10.15
C LEU A 102 -7.09 -6.87 10.91
N TYR A 103 -8.18 -6.64 10.20
CA TYR A 103 -9.52 -6.54 10.79
C TYR A 103 -9.94 -7.86 11.46
N GLU A 104 -9.77 -8.99 10.78
CA GLU A 104 -10.05 -10.34 11.34
C GLU A 104 -9.16 -10.68 12.55
N GLN A 105 -8.03 -10.00 12.72
CA GLN A 105 -7.14 -10.12 13.88
C GLN A 105 -7.41 -9.06 14.97
N CYS A 106 -8.49 -8.28 14.85
CA CYS A 106 -8.84 -7.16 15.73
C CYS A 106 -7.71 -6.12 15.88
N LYS A 107 -6.93 -5.89 14.81
CA LYS A 107 -5.82 -4.92 14.80
C LYS A 107 -6.22 -3.55 14.28
N ILE A 108 -7.35 -3.46 13.57
CA ILE A 108 -7.96 -2.23 13.09
C ILE A 108 -9.47 -2.28 13.36
N SER A 109 -10.12 -1.12 13.33
CA SER A 109 -11.57 -1.03 13.51
C SER A 109 -12.33 -1.42 12.23
N GLU A 110 -13.65 -1.64 12.35
CA GLU A 110 -14.53 -1.82 11.20
C GLU A 110 -14.63 -0.53 10.35
N GLU A 111 -14.56 0.62 11.00
CA GLU A 111 -14.53 1.96 10.39
C GLU A 111 -13.30 2.09 9.49
N ASP A 112 -12.09 1.90 10.03
CA ASP A 112 -10.83 1.97 9.25
C ASP A 112 -10.84 1.04 8.03
N PHE A 113 -11.40 -0.17 8.20
CA PHE A 113 -11.48 -1.13 7.09
C PHE A 113 -12.53 -0.71 6.06
N SER A 114 -13.64 -0.13 6.50
CA SER A 114 -14.72 0.33 5.61
C SER A 114 -14.31 1.54 4.80
N ASP A 115 -13.70 2.53 5.44
CA ASP A 115 -13.18 3.73 4.80
C ASP A 115 -12.13 3.36 3.75
N LEU A 116 -11.20 2.46 4.07
CA LEU A 116 -10.22 1.95 3.10
C LEU A 116 -10.89 1.36 1.84
N LYS A 117 -11.94 0.54 2.02
CA LYS A 117 -12.64 -0.07 0.87
C LYS A 117 -13.35 0.99 0.04
N GLU A 118 -13.90 2.02 0.67
CA GLU A 118 -14.57 3.14 0.03
C GLU A 118 -13.58 3.99 -0.75
N SER A 119 -12.47 4.45 -0.14
CA SER A 119 -11.40 5.17 -0.83
C SER A 119 -10.89 4.41 -2.06
N ILE A 120 -10.62 3.10 -1.93
CA ILE A 120 -10.21 2.26 -3.08
C ILE A 120 -11.28 2.23 -4.17
N LYS A 121 -12.57 2.24 -3.82
CA LYS A 121 -13.65 2.20 -4.81
C LYS A 121 -13.81 3.54 -5.52
N GLU A 122 -13.80 4.62 -4.78
CA GLU A 122 -14.12 5.96 -5.28
C GLU A 122 -12.96 6.60 -6.02
N GLU A 123 -11.74 6.43 -5.52
CA GLU A 123 -10.55 7.12 -6.07
C GLU A 123 -9.83 6.31 -7.16
N MET A 124 -10.10 5.02 -7.31
CA MET A 124 -9.45 4.17 -8.33
C MET A 124 -9.52 4.76 -9.74
N PRO A 125 -10.65 5.30 -10.25
CA PRO A 125 -10.68 5.93 -11.57
C PRO A 125 -9.64 7.06 -11.68
N GLU A 126 -9.49 7.87 -10.63
CA GLU A 126 -8.57 9.00 -10.62
C GLU A 126 -7.11 8.54 -10.54
N TRP A 127 -6.79 7.53 -9.73
CA TRP A 127 -5.42 6.98 -9.69
C TRP A 127 -4.98 6.43 -11.06
N LEU A 128 -5.91 5.83 -11.81
CA LEU A 128 -5.64 5.31 -13.15
C LEU A 128 -5.48 6.43 -14.18
N ALA A 129 -6.25 7.52 -14.06
CA ALA A 129 -6.10 8.70 -14.91
C ALA A 129 -4.81 9.46 -14.61
N THR A 130 -4.43 9.56 -13.34
CA THR A 130 -3.14 10.12 -12.90
C THR A 130 -1.98 9.34 -13.50
N MET A 131 -2.06 8.01 -13.52
CA MET A 131 -1.04 7.17 -14.16
C MET A 131 -0.93 7.43 -15.66
N ASP A 132 -2.06 7.65 -16.37
CA ASP A 132 -2.01 8.02 -17.80
C ASP A 132 -1.31 9.36 -18.01
N ARG A 133 -1.67 10.37 -17.22
CA ARG A 133 -1.05 11.69 -17.30
C ARG A 133 0.44 11.62 -16.97
N TYR A 134 0.83 10.85 -15.97
CA TYR A 134 2.24 10.71 -15.59
C TYR A 134 3.11 10.06 -16.69
N ASP A 135 2.54 9.12 -17.46
CA ASP A 135 3.22 8.47 -18.59
C ASP A 135 3.10 9.26 -19.90
N ASP A 136 2.36 10.37 -19.92
CA ASP A 136 2.15 11.19 -21.10
C ASP A 136 3.40 12.07 -21.37
N PRO A 137 4.15 11.82 -22.46
CA PRO A 137 5.35 12.58 -22.78
C PRO A 137 5.06 14.02 -23.19
N ASP A 138 3.80 14.37 -23.49
CA ASP A 138 3.40 15.72 -23.87
C ASP A 138 3.12 16.61 -22.63
N ILE A 139 3.12 16.02 -21.41
CA ILE A 139 3.02 16.76 -20.15
C ILE A 139 4.42 17.16 -19.66
N ASP A 140 4.77 18.42 -19.88
CA ASP A 140 6.04 19.00 -19.44
C ASP A 140 5.99 19.45 -17.95
N ASP A 141 4.82 19.84 -17.45
CA ASP A 141 4.63 20.26 -16.06
C ASP A 141 4.03 19.13 -15.21
N MET A 142 4.83 18.63 -14.27
CA MET A 142 4.44 17.54 -13.38
C MET A 142 3.34 17.93 -12.39
N GLU A 143 3.03 19.22 -12.21
CA GLU A 143 1.86 19.65 -11.41
C GLU A 143 0.54 19.31 -12.12
N GLU A 144 0.51 19.35 -13.46
CA GLU A 144 -0.67 19.01 -14.27
C GLU A 144 -1.10 17.55 -14.10
N VAL A 145 -0.15 16.65 -13.82
CA VAL A 145 -0.42 15.23 -13.56
C VAL A 145 -1.36 15.05 -12.37
N TRP A 146 -1.27 15.92 -11.36
CA TRP A 146 -2.11 15.88 -10.17
C TRP A 146 -3.17 16.98 -10.11
N GLY A 147 -3.30 17.78 -11.19
CA GLY A 147 -4.28 18.87 -11.29
C GLY A 147 -4.06 19.99 -10.27
N LEU A 148 -2.78 20.27 -9.94
CA LEU A 148 -2.36 21.33 -9.03
C LEU A 148 -1.97 22.60 -9.77
#